data_AF-A0A6F9DXF6-F1
#
_entry.id   AF-A0A6F9DXF6-F1
#
_cell.length_a   1.000
_cell.length_b   1.000
_cell.length_c   1.000
_cell.angle_alpha   90.00
_cell.angle_beta   90.00
_cell.angle_gamma   90.00
#
_symmetry.space_group_name_H-M   'P 1'
#
loop_
_entity.id
_entity.type
_entity.pdbx_description
1 polymer ?
#
loop_
_entity_poly.entity_id
_entity_poly.type
_entity_poly.pdbx_seq_one_letter_code
_entity_poly.pdbx_strand_id
1 'polypeptide(L)'
;MREWTQLKEMVDILQPFAEATDLTQGELIPTISLVVPTILALHRHLDQYSNKSKHLKVMITELQTSIRKRFHGIFTNLTLCNDSPTLIEIGNHFPFGDPIYILAAVIDPSFGFQWMVDLNLAESQKETLRCKIKDMILEDAESLLDRHSDTSEEDEDCQQKKGCMKLFANYKKRTSSGQALTCTAFNYLNPSNKYNA
;
A
#
# COMPACT_ATOMS: atom_id res chain seq x y z
N MET A 1 36.30 -6.79 14.71
CA MET A 1 35.04 -7.56 14.95
C MET A 1 33.85 -6.64 15.13
N ARG A 2 34.00 -5.50 15.83
CA ARG A 2 32.93 -4.50 16.00
C ARG A 2 32.45 -3.92 14.67
N GLU A 3 33.37 -3.59 13.76
CA GLU A 3 33.05 -3.02 12.45
C GLU A 3 32.23 -4.00 11.60
N TRP A 4 32.57 -5.29 11.64
CA TRP A 4 31.82 -6.35 10.97
C TRP A 4 30.40 -6.47 11.51
N THR A 5 30.22 -6.43 12.83
CA THR A 5 28.89 -6.45 13.45
C THR A 5 28.08 -5.20 13.10
N GLN A 6 28.71 -4.03 13.05
CA GLN A 6 28.07 -2.79 12.61
C GLN A 6 27.64 -2.87 11.14
N LEU A 7 28.51 -3.40 10.26
CA LEU A 7 28.19 -3.59 8.84
C LEU A 7 27.02 -4.57 8.68
N LYS A 8 27.02 -5.67 9.43
CA LYS A 8 25.93 -6.64 9.43
C LYS A 8 24.61 -6.00 9.90
N GLU A 9 24.64 -5.26 11.02
CA GLU A 9 23.45 -4.53 11.50
C GLU A 9 22.94 -3.55 10.44
N MET A 10 23.83 -2.86 9.73
CA MET A 10 23.45 -1.92 8.67
C MET A 10 22.76 -2.63 7.49
N VAL A 11 23.32 -3.75 7.03
CA VAL A 11 22.71 -4.55 5.97
C VAL A 11 21.32 -5.04 6.39
N ASP A 12 21.19 -5.59 7.59
CA ASP A 12 19.92 -6.10 8.10
C ASP A 12 18.86 -4.97 8.27
N ILE A 13 19.28 -3.75 8.61
CA ILE A 13 18.39 -2.57 8.70
C ILE A 13 17.95 -2.13 7.30
N LEU A 14 18.87 -2.05 6.34
CA LEU A 14 18.62 -1.45 5.02
C LEU A 14 18.05 -2.42 3.98
N GLN A 15 18.18 -3.73 4.17
CA GLN A 15 17.70 -4.73 3.21
C GLN A 15 16.21 -4.55 2.86
N PRO A 16 15.28 -4.36 3.82
CA PRO A 16 13.87 -4.11 3.46
C PRO A 16 13.64 -2.81 2.71
N PHE A 17 14.50 -1.81 2.85
CA PHE A 17 14.41 -0.56 2.07
C PHE A 17 14.82 -0.76 0.61
N ALA A 18 15.81 -1.62 0.36
CA ALA A 18 16.18 -2.02 -0.99
C ALA A 18 15.02 -2.77 -1.65
N GLU A 19 14.43 -3.74 -0.94
CA GLU A 19 13.26 -4.50 -1.43
C GLU A 19 12.05 -3.59 -1.70
N ALA A 20 11.76 -2.66 -0.78
CA ALA A 20 10.72 -1.65 -0.97
C ALA A 20 10.96 -0.77 -2.20
N THR A 21 12.22 -0.44 -2.49
CA THR A 21 12.61 0.36 -3.65
C THR A 21 12.36 -0.43 -4.94
N ASP A 22 12.80 -1.68 -5.00
CA ASP A 22 12.60 -2.55 -6.17
C ASP A 22 11.10 -2.77 -6.46
N LEU A 23 10.29 -2.96 -5.41
CA LEU A 23 8.84 -3.16 -5.53
C LEU A 23 8.11 -1.90 -6.02
N THR A 24 8.52 -0.72 -5.55
CA THR A 24 7.81 0.55 -5.83
C THR A 24 8.32 1.29 -7.07
N GLN A 25 9.43 0.85 -7.65
CA GLN A 25 9.96 1.37 -8.92
C GLN A 25 9.35 0.71 -10.17
N GLY A 26 8.36 -0.17 -10.03
CA GLY A 26 7.74 -0.85 -11.16
C GLY A 26 7.01 0.10 -12.12
N GLU A 27 7.45 0.15 -13.39
CA GLU A 27 6.74 0.87 -14.47
C GLU A 27 5.53 0.08 -15.02
N LEU A 28 5.48 -1.23 -14.73
CA LEU A 28 4.54 -2.17 -15.37
C LEU A 28 3.35 -2.56 -14.48
N ILE A 29 3.41 -2.26 -13.19
CA ILE A 29 2.39 -2.63 -12.20
C ILE A 29 1.99 -1.36 -11.43
N PRO A 30 0.70 -1.12 -11.16
CA PRO A 30 0.29 -0.03 -10.28
C PRO A 30 0.96 -0.16 -8.92
N THR A 31 1.81 0.81 -8.56
CA THR A 31 2.58 0.78 -7.30
C THR A 31 1.88 1.51 -6.16
N ILE A 32 0.77 2.21 -6.44
CA ILE A 32 0.03 2.97 -5.43
C ILE A 32 -0.56 2.07 -4.32
N SER A 33 -0.98 0.85 -4.65
CA SER A 33 -1.48 -0.13 -3.69
C SER A 33 -0.38 -0.68 -2.77
N LEU A 34 0.89 -0.58 -3.18
CA LEU A 34 2.05 -1.00 -2.39
C LEU A 34 2.42 0.01 -1.30
N VAL A 35 2.00 1.26 -1.43
CA VAL A 35 2.48 2.36 -0.58
C VAL A 35 2.21 2.08 0.90
N VAL A 36 0.94 1.85 1.28
CA VAL A 36 0.57 1.62 2.68
C VAL A 36 1.20 0.33 3.24
N PRO A 37 1.06 -0.85 2.59
CA PRO A 37 1.71 -2.07 3.08
C PRO A 37 3.22 -1.92 3.27
N THR A 38 3.91 -1.29 2.32
CA THR A 38 5.37 -1.13 2.36
C THR A 38 5.80 -0.23 3.50
N ILE A 39 5.15 0.92 3.67
CA ILE A 39 5.51 1.88 4.73
C ILE A 39 5.31 1.28 6.12
N LEU A 40 4.21 0.55 6.33
CA LEU A 40 3.93 -0.10 7.61
C LEU A 40 4.91 -1.24 7.88
N ALA A 41 5.23 -2.05 6.87
CA ALA A 41 6.22 -3.11 7.00
C ALA A 41 7.61 -2.56 7.37
N LEU A 42 8.06 -1.47 6.72
CA LEU A 42 9.32 -0.79 7.03
C LEU A 42 9.32 -0.20 8.45
N HIS A 43 8.22 0.45 8.84
CA HIS A 43 8.08 1.03 10.16
C HIS A 43 8.13 -0.05 11.25
N ARG A 44 7.40 -1.16 11.07
CA ARG A 44 7.42 -2.32 11.96
C ARG A 44 8.79 -2.98 12.02
N HIS A 45 9.48 -3.13 10.88
CA HIS A 45 10.84 -3.67 10.82
C HIS A 45 11.79 -2.87 11.70
N LEU A 46 11.81 -1.55 11.56
CA LEU A 46 12.64 -0.69 12.40
C LEU A 46 12.27 -0.79 13.89
N ASP A 47 10.97 -0.89 14.21
CA ASP A 47 10.50 -1.03 15.59
C ASP A 47 11.00 -2.34 16.22
N GLN A 48 10.92 -3.45 15.47
CA GLN A 48 11.46 -4.74 15.90
C GLN A 48 12.99 -4.74 16.00
N TYR A 49 13.67 -4.00 15.12
CA TYR A 49 15.12 -3.93 15.07
C TYR A 49 15.71 -3.02 16.16
N SER A 50 14.95 -2.03 16.63
CA SER A 50 15.35 -1.12 17.73
C SER A 50 15.78 -1.88 18.99
N ASN A 51 15.10 -2.98 19.29
CA ASN A 51 15.37 -3.85 20.45
C ASN A 51 16.56 -4.79 20.21
N LYS A 52 16.89 -5.10 18.94
CA LYS A 52 17.94 -6.06 18.56
C LYS A 52 19.30 -5.39 18.35
N SER A 53 19.32 -4.14 17.87
CA SER A 53 20.56 -3.44 17.51
C SER A 53 21.36 -3.02 18.75
N LYS A 54 22.66 -3.29 18.69
CA LYS A 54 23.61 -2.89 19.74
C LYS A 54 24.35 -1.60 19.39
N HIS A 55 24.53 -1.32 18.10
CA HIS A 55 25.44 -0.26 17.66
C HIS A 55 24.77 0.86 16.86
N LEU A 56 23.66 0.56 16.17
CA LEU A 56 23.04 1.47 15.20
C LEU A 56 21.69 2.04 15.66
N LYS A 57 21.46 2.11 16.97
CA LYS A 57 20.22 2.65 17.56
C LYS A 57 19.87 4.04 17.04
N VAL A 58 20.86 4.94 16.96
CA VAL A 58 20.66 6.31 16.44
C VAL A 58 20.18 6.28 14.99
N MET A 59 20.78 5.45 14.14
CA MET A 59 20.35 5.31 12.75
C MET A 59 18.90 4.79 12.67
N ILE A 60 18.55 3.80 13.48
CA ILE A 60 17.18 3.27 13.52
C ILE A 60 16.19 4.35 13.91
N THR A 61 16.47 5.11 14.98
CA THR A 61 15.58 6.19 15.44
C THR A 61 15.45 7.31 14.41
N GLU A 62 16.53 7.67 13.72
CA GLU A 62 16.50 8.66 12.64
C GLU A 62 15.71 8.17 11.43
N LEU A 63 15.87 6.91 11.04
CA LEU A 63 15.08 6.31 9.95
C LEU A 63 13.59 6.24 10.32
N GLN A 64 13.25 5.85 11.54
CA GLN A 64 11.86 5.84 12.02
C GLN A 64 11.26 7.23 12.00
N THR A 65 12.01 8.23 12.48
CA THR A 65 11.58 9.63 12.48
C THR A 65 11.38 10.15 11.06
N SER A 66 12.29 9.82 10.15
CA SER A 66 12.20 10.18 8.73
C SER A 66 10.96 9.57 8.06
N ILE A 67 10.68 8.28 8.29
CA ILE A 67 9.48 7.60 7.78
C ILE A 67 8.21 8.25 8.33
N ARG A 68 8.12 8.43 9.66
CA ARG A 68 6.95 9.04 10.30
C ARG A 68 6.69 10.46 9.80
N LYS A 69 7.75 11.26 9.63
CA LYS A 69 7.65 12.64 9.14
C LYS A 69 7.23 12.68 7.67
N ARG A 70 7.84 11.84 6.83
CA ARG A 70 7.56 11.84 5.39
C ARG A 70 6.16 11.33 5.07
N PHE A 71 5.69 10.30 5.76
CA PHE A 71 4.39 9.67 5.52
C PHE A 71 3.37 10.01 6.61
N HIS A 72 3.51 11.20 7.20
CA HIS A 72 2.71 11.63 8.34
C HIS A 72 1.20 11.54 8.07
N GLY A 73 0.74 11.90 6.86
CA GLY A 73 -0.66 11.79 6.49
C GLY A 73 -1.20 10.36 6.57
N ILE A 74 -0.43 9.37 6.09
CA ILE A 74 -0.79 7.95 6.20
C ILE A 74 -0.89 7.53 7.67
N PHE A 75 0.12 7.86 8.49
CA PHE A 75 0.10 7.50 9.91
C PHE A 75 -1.07 8.16 10.65
N THR A 76 -1.40 9.41 10.34
CA THR A 76 -2.53 10.13 10.93
C THR A 76 -3.87 9.49 10.54
N ASN A 77 -4.08 9.20 9.25
CA ASN A 77 -5.31 8.57 8.76
C ASN A 77 -5.52 7.15 9.32
N LEU A 78 -4.43 6.42 9.59
CA LEU A 78 -4.47 5.10 10.22
C LEU A 78 -4.52 5.16 11.75
N THR A 79 -4.69 6.36 12.34
CA THR A 79 -4.75 6.58 13.80
C THR A 79 -3.49 6.16 14.57
N LEU A 80 -2.32 6.22 13.92
CA LEU A 80 -1.02 5.81 14.47
C LEU A 80 -0.22 6.95 15.13
N CYS A 81 -0.66 8.20 14.97
CA CYS A 81 -0.08 9.38 15.61
C CYS A 81 -1.07 9.96 16.64
N ASN A 82 -1.01 9.49 17.88
CA ASN A 82 -1.76 10.09 18.99
C ASN A 82 -0.89 11.15 19.68
N ASP A 83 -0.97 12.41 19.24
CA ASP A 83 -0.62 13.57 20.08
C ASP A 83 -1.73 14.64 20.13
N SER A 84 -2.80 14.48 19.35
CA SER A 84 -4.09 15.18 19.48
C SER A 84 -5.07 14.52 18.50
N PRO A 85 -6.37 14.34 18.83
CA PRO A 85 -7.32 13.74 17.91
C PRO A 85 -7.63 14.69 16.75
N THR A 86 -6.92 14.55 15.62
CA THR A 86 -7.50 14.88 14.32
C THR A 86 -8.19 13.64 13.78
N LEU A 87 -9.26 13.24 14.45
CA LEU A 87 -10.35 12.43 13.87
C LEU A 87 -11.16 13.25 12.83
N ILE A 88 -10.54 14.26 12.23
CA ILE A 88 -11.20 15.28 11.43
C ILE A 88 -10.62 15.08 10.03
N GLU A 89 -11.36 14.32 9.23
CA GLU A 89 -11.24 14.21 7.77
C GLU A 89 -9.99 13.47 7.23
N ILE A 90 -10.23 12.28 6.68
CA ILE A 90 -9.32 11.64 5.74
C ILE A 90 -9.27 12.57 4.51
N GLY A 91 -8.12 13.20 4.24
CA GLY A 91 -8.02 14.33 3.31
C GLY A 91 -7.26 15.55 3.85
N ASN A 92 -6.59 15.40 4.99
CA ASN A 92 -5.76 16.43 5.61
C ASN A 92 -4.55 16.82 4.74
N HIS A 93 -4.14 18.10 4.78
CA HIS A 93 -3.06 18.72 3.97
C HIS A 93 -1.64 18.16 4.20
N PHE A 94 -1.50 17.06 4.92
CA PHE A 94 -0.21 16.46 5.21
C PHE A 94 0.33 15.67 4.01
N PRO A 95 1.66 15.53 3.88
CA PRO A 95 2.25 14.67 2.88
C PRO A 95 1.67 13.25 2.97
N PHE A 96 1.23 12.72 1.82
CA PHE A 96 0.60 11.41 1.70
C PHE A 96 -0.70 11.24 2.52
N GLY A 97 -1.41 12.34 2.84
CA GLY A 97 -2.69 12.31 3.58
C GLY A 97 -3.92 12.01 2.72
N ASP A 98 -3.76 11.86 1.41
CA ASP A 98 -4.86 11.55 0.50
C ASP A 98 -5.41 10.14 0.77
N PRO A 99 -6.75 9.97 0.92
CA PRO A 99 -7.39 8.67 1.08
C PRO A 99 -6.95 7.62 0.05
N ILE A 100 -6.60 8.05 -1.17
CA ILE A 100 -6.30 7.17 -2.30
C ILE A 100 -5.24 6.11 -1.98
N TYR A 101 -4.25 6.41 -1.12
CA TYR A 101 -3.22 5.45 -0.74
C TYR A 101 -3.79 4.27 0.07
N ILE A 102 -4.76 4.54 0.94
CA ILE A 102 -5.44 3.53 1.76
C ILE A 102 -6.45 2.78 0.90
N LEU A 103 -7.25 3.50 0.12
CA LEU A 103 -8.26 2.91 -0.76
C LEU A 103 -7.62 1.98 -1.79
N ALA A 104 -6.53 2.40 -2.44
CA ALA A 104 -5.81 1.57 -3.41
C ALA A 104 -5.25 0.29 -2.78
N ALA A 105 -4.72 0.37 -1.56
CA ALA A 105 -4.22 -0.81 -0.85
C ALA A 105 -5.34 -1.80 -0.51
N VAL A 106 -6.55 -1.31 -0.23
CA VAL A 106 -7.71 -2.14 0.15
C VAL A 106 -8.42 -2.74 -1.06
N ILE A 107 -8.49 -1.99 -2.17
CA ILE A 107 -9.13 -2.45 -3.41
C ILE A 107 -8.25 -3.46 -4.14
N ASP A 108 -6.92 -3.43 -3.95
CA ASP A 108 -6.01 -4.43 -4.52
C ASP A 108 -6.24 -5.82 -3.88
N PRO A 109 -6.66 -6.84 -4.66
CA PRO A 109 -6.90 -8.19 -4.14
C PRO A 109 -5.66 -8.86 -3.53
N SER A 110 -4.47 -8.39 -3.89
CA SER A 110 -3.20 -8.91 -3.37
C SER A 110 -2.99 -8.54 -1.90
N PHE A 111 -3.62 -7.45 -1.43
CA PHE A 111 -3.43 -6.92 -0.08
C PHE A 111 -4.74 -6.88 0.72
N GLY A 112 -5.80 -6.26 0.20
CA GLY A 112 -7.03 -6.05 0.95
C GLY A 112 -6.77 -5.36 2.31
N PHE A 113 -7.22 -5.98 3.40
CA PHE A 113 -6.95 -5.51 4.77
C PHE A 113 -5.78 -6.25 5.46
N GLN A 114 -5.01 -7.09 4.75
CA GLN A 114 -3.97 -7.92 5.36
C GLN A 114 -2.85 -7.09 6.00
N TRP A 115 -2.49 -5.95 5.41
CA TRP A 115 -1.47 -5.03 5.91
C TRP A 115 -1.80 -4.44 7.30
N MET A 116 -3.05 -4.54 7.77
CA MET A 116 -3.43 -4.10 9.11
C MET A 116 -2.76 -4.90 10.23
N VAL A 117 -2.17 -6.06 9.93
CA VAL A 117 -1.35 -6.83 10.89
C VAL A 117 -0.11 -6.05 11.33
N ASP A 118 0.37 -5.12 10.50
CA ASP A 118 1.54 -4.31 10.79
C ASP A 118 1.21 -3.06 11.63
N LEU A 119 -0.08 -2.83 11.91
CA LEU A 119 -0.54 -1.79 12.81
C LEU A 119 -0.42 -2.25 14.26
N ASN A 120 0.27 -1.47 15.09
CA ASN A 120 0.30 -1.65 16.55
C ASN A 120 -0.98 -1.07 17.20
N LEU A 121 -2.14 -1.58 16.80
CA LEU A 121 -3.46 -1.17 17.28
C LEU A 121 -4.21 -2.38 17.86
N ALA A 122 -5.14 -2.12 18.78
CA ALA A 122 -6.06 -3.16 19.26
C ALA A 122 -7.02 -3.59 18.15
N GLU A 123 -7.50 -4.84 18.18
CA GLU A 123 -8.41 -5.36 17.15
C GLU A 123 -9.73 -4.57 17.04
N SER A 124 -10.23 -4.00 18.14
CA SER A 124 -11.39 -3.11 18.12
C SER A 124 -11.16 -1.83 17.31
N GLN A 125 -9.96 -1.25 17.41
CA GLN A 125 -9.56 -0.07 16.64
C GLN A 125 -9.37 -0.41 15.16
N LYS A 126 -8.77 -1.58 14.87
CA LYS A 126 -8.66 -2.09 13.50
C LYS A 126 -10.04 -2.31 12.88
N GLU A 127 -10.99 -2.89 13.60
CA GLU A 127 -12.35 -3.09 13.08
C GLU A 127 -13.05 -1.76 12.80
N THR A 128 -12.91 -0.78 13.70
CA THR A 128 -13.43 0.58 13.49
C THR A 128 -12.86 1.20 12.21
N LEU A 129 -11.55 1.05 11.98
CA LEU A 129 -10.88 1.54 10.78
C LEU A 129 -11.36 0.79 9.52
N ARG A 130 -11.58 -0.52 9.59
CA ARG A 130 -12.15 -1.31 8.47
C ARG A 130 -13.53 -0.81 8.08
N CYS A 131 -14.41 -0.56 9.05
CA CYS A 131 -15.75 -0.03 8.77
C CYS A 131 -15.66 1.32 8.07
N LYS A 132 -14.88 2.27 8.62
CA LYS A 132 -14.69 3.59 8.01
C LYS A 132 -14.20 3.52 6.56
N ILE A 133 -13.20 2.67 6.30
CA ILE A 133 -12.67 2.49 4.93
C ILE A 133 -13.74 1.91 4.00
N LYS A 134 -14.54 0.93 4.46
CA LYS A 134 -15.62 0.36 3.66
C LYS A 134 -16.68 1.41 3.34
N ASP A 135 -17.09 2.21 4.32
CA ASP A 135 -18.08 3.26 4.15
C ASP A 135 -17.60 4.28 3.10
N MET A 136 -16.34 4.70 3.16
CA MET A 136 -15.74 5.57 2.14
C MET A 136 -15.77 4.96 0.73
N ILE A 137 -15.46 3.66 0.60
CA ILE A 137 -15.49 2.98 -0.70
C ILE A 137 -16.93 2.95 -1.24
N LEU A 138 -17.93 2.75 -0.37
CA LEU A 138 -19.33 2.73 -0.75
C LEU A 138 -19.82 4.13 -1.16
N GLU A 139 -19.49 5.16 -0.38
CA GLU A 139 -19.81 6.56 -0.71
C GLU A 139 -19.19 6.98 -2.06
N ASP A 140 -17.91 6.64 -2.30
CA ASP A 140 -17.25 6.90 -3.57
C ASP A 140 -17.92 6.14 -4.73
N ALA A 141 -18.34 4.88 -4.51
CA ALA A 141 -19.02 4.09 -5.53
C ALA A 141 -20.41 4.64 -5.87
N GLU A 142 -21.18 5.09 -4.88
CA GLU A 142 -22.49 5.70 -5.06
C GLU A 142 -22.38 7.03 -5.84
N SER A 143 -21.43 7.89 -5.46
CA SER A 143 -21.13 9.14 -6.17
C SER A 143 -20.78 8.92 -7.65
N LEU A 144 -20.07 7.83 -7.98
CA LEU A 144 -19.77 7.48 -9.36
C LEU A 144 -21.01 7.08 -10.16
N LEU A 145 -22.00 6.44 -9.54
CA LEU A 145 -23.25 6.02 -10.19
C LEU A 145 -24.14 7.23 -10.50
N ASP A 146 -24.26 8.18 -9.57
CA ASP A 146 -25.10 9.37 -9.73
C ASP A 146 -24.63 10.28 -10.88
N ARG A 147 -23.30 10.42 -11.06
CA ARG A 147 -22.74 11.18 -12.19
C ARG A 147 -23.03 10.53 -13.56
N HIS A 148 -23.31 9.24 -13.60
CA HIS A 148 -23.63 8.54 -14.84
C HIS A 148 -25.11 8.64 -15.21
N SER A 149 -26.02 8.99 -14.29
CA SER A 149 -27.43 9.24 -14.62
C SER A 149 -27.66 10.59 -15.31
N ASP A 150 -26.88 11.63 -14.98
CA ASP A 150 -27.11 13.01 -15.46
C ASP A 150 -26.58 13.31 -16.88
N THR A 151 -25.95 12.34 -17.57
CA THR A 151 -25.42 12.53 -18.94
C THR A 151 -26.32 11.91 -20.02
N SER A 152 -27.63 11.89 -19.78
CA SER A 152 -28.59 11.13 -20.61
C SER A 152 -29.67 11.99 -21.29
N GLU A 153 -29.39 13.24 -21.65
CA GLU A 153 -30.26 14.11 -22.47
C GLU A 153 -29.27 15.09 -23.15
N GLU A 154 -28.86 14.95 -24.42
CA GLU A 154 -29.61 15.20 -25.66
C GLU A 154 -28.89 14.53 -26.88
N ASP A 155 -29.71 13.92 -27.76
CA ASP A 155 -29.60 13.69 -29.23
C ASP A 155 -28.37 13.00 -29.88
N GLU A 156 -28.55 11.76 -30.36
CA GLU A 156 -28.90 11.45 -31.77
C GLU A 156 -28.95 9.92 -32.01
N ASP A 157 -29.91 9.53 -32.85
CA ASP A 157 -30.24 8.17 -33.29
C ASP A 157 -29.01 7.32 -33.70
N CYS A 158 -28.71 6.26 -32.93
CA CYS A 158 -27.83 5.19 -33.40
C CYS A 158 -28.22 3.82 -32.85
N GLN A 159 -28.98 3.12 -33.69
CA GLN A 159 -29.23 1.68 -33.74
C GLN A 159 -28.40 0.81 -32.77
N GLN A 160 -29.15 0.26 -31.83
CA GLN A 160 -28.73 -0.66 -30.79
C GLN A 160 -28.20 -1.98 -31.37
N LYS A 161 -26.89 -2.12 -31.52
CA LYS A 161 -26.22 -3.43 -31.55
C LYS A 161 -25.86 -3.81 -30.11
N LYS A 162 -26.59 -4.79 -29.57
CA LYS A 162 -26.23 -5.57 -28.37
C LYS A 162 -24.89 -6.28 -28.59
N GLY A 163 -23.79 -5.55 -28.49
CA GLY A 163 -22.47 -6.10 -28.26
C GLY A 163 -22.16 -5.92 -26.79
N CYS A 164 -22.19 -7.00 -26.01
CA CYS A 164 -21.53 -7.02 -24.70
C CYS A 164 -20.09 -6.55 -24.93
N MET A 165 -19.76 -5.33 -24.51
CA MET A 165 -18.39 -4.83 -24.62
C MET A 165 -17.51 -5.79 -23.83
N LYS A 166 -16.68 -6.57 -24.53
CA LYS A 166 -15.74 -7.46 -23.85
C LYS A 166 -14.80 -6.58 -23.03
N LEU A 167 -14.68 -6.89 -21.75
CA LEU A 167 -13.74 -6.21 -20.86
C LEU A 167 -12.35 -6.23 -21.52
N PHE A 168 -11.71 -5.07 -21.58
CA PHE A 168 -10.41 -4.83 -22.21
C PHE A 168 -10.33 -4.94 -23.75
N ALA A 169 -11.45 -4.96 -24.48
CA ALA A 169 -11.45 -5.04 -25.94
C ALA A 169 -10.60 -3.94 -26.63
N ASN A 170 -10.42 -2.80 -25.96
CA ASN A 170 -9.69 -1.65 -26.49
C ASN A 170 -8.22 -1.58 -26.03
N TYR A 171 -7.75 -2.51 -25.19
CA TYR A 171 -6.38 -2.49 -24.67
C TYR A 171 -5.46 -3.17 -25.70
N LYS A 172 -4.77 -2.35 -26.50
CA LYS A 172 -3.71 -2.84 -27.39
C LYS A 172 -2.46 -3.15 -26.57
N LYS A 173 -2.05 -4.42 -26.56
CA LYS A 173 -0.78 -4.88 -26.01
C LYS A 173 0.36 -4.11 -26.71
N ARG A 174 1.18 -3.35 -25.97
CA ARG A 174 2.47 -2.90 -26.49
C ARG A 174 3.36 -4.14 -26.56
N THR A 175 3.67 -4.59 -27.77
CA THR A 175 4.68 -5.61 -28.00
C THR A 175 6.05 -4.94 -27.90
N SER A 176 6.66 -4.95 -26.73
CA SER A 176 8.12 -4.90 -26.65
C SER A 176 8.63 -6.30 -26.99
N SER A 177 9.15 -6.43 -28.20
CA SER A 177 9.97 -7.56 -28.62
C SER A 177 11.11 -7.78 -27.63
N GLY A 178 11.14 -8.94 -26.96
CA GLY A 178 12.36 -9.42 -26.30
C GLY A 178 12.14 -10.08 -24.94
N GLN A 179 11.99 -11.41 -24.97
CA GLN A 179 12.20 -12.38 -23.88
C GLN A 179 11.19 -12.39 -22.72
N ALA A 180 10.39 -13.47 -22.72
CA ALA A 180 9.61 -13.90 -21.59
C ALA A 180 10.53 -14.34 -20.45
N LEU A 181 10.60 -13.54 -19.39
CA LEU A 181 10.96 -14.06 -18.07
C LEU A 181 9.65 -14.50 -17.42
N THR A 182 9.56 -15.81 -17.16
CA THR A 182 8.50 -16.43 -16.37
C THR A 182 8.34 -15.65 -15.06
N CYS A 183 7.15 -15.10 -14.85
CA CYS A 183 6.80 -14.31 -13.68
C CYS A 183 6.76 -15.22 -12.45
N THR A 184 7.87 -15.32 -11.71
CA THR A 184 7.96 -15.99 -10.40
C THR A 184 7.79 -14.98 -9.26
N ALA A 185 6.81 -14.08 -9.35
CA ALA A 185 6.57 -13.06 -8.32
C ALA A 185 5.78 -13.57 -7.10
N PHE A 186 5.26 -14.80 -7.12
CA PHE A 186 4.35 -15.29 -6.06
C PHE A 186 5.01 -16.09 -4.92
N ASN A 187 6.35 -16.22 -4.89
CA ASN A 187 7.01 -17.04 -3.86
C ASN A 187 7.36 -16.32 -2.55
N TYR A 188 7.05 -15.03 -2.40
CA TYR A 188 7.42 -14.27 -1.20
C TYR A 188 6.33 -14.14 -0.13
N LEU A 189 5.15 -14.77 -0.31
CA LEU A 189 4.03 -14.66 0.64
C LEU A 189 3.63 -15.97 1.33
N ASN A 190 4.45 -17.03 1.30
CA ASN A 190 4.14 -18.27 2.03
C ASN A 190 5.38 -18.94 2.64
N PRO A 191 5.62 -18.86 3.97
CA PRO A 191 6.74 -19.54 4.61
C PRO A 191 6.50 -21.04 4.89
N SER A 192 5.39 -21.63 4.45
CA SER A 192 5.00 -22.99 4.86
C SER A 192 5.06 -24.01 3.71
N ASN A 193 6.23 -24.18 3.08
CA ASN A 193 6.54 -25.42 2.36
C ASN A 193 8.04 -25.56 2.04
N LYS A 194 8.85 -25.84 3.05
CA LYS A 194 10.20 -26.41 2.88
C LYS A 194 10.50 -27.45 3.95
N TYR A 195 9.66 -28.47 4.03
CA TYR A 195 10.05 -29.80 4.52
C TYR A 195 9.11 -30.81 3.86
N ASN A 196 9.56 -31.40 2.74
CA ASN A 196 9.28 -32.79 2.35
C ASN A 196 9.95 -33.07 0.99
N ALA A 197 10.70 -34.18 0.97
CA ALA A 197 11.51 -34.77 -0.08
C ALA A 197 12.90 -34.14 -0.31
#